data_AF-X1DBP6-F1
#
_entry.id   AF-X1DBP6-F1
#
_cell.length_a   1.000
_cell.length_b   1.000
_cell.length_c   1.000
_cell.angle_alpha   90.00
_cell.angle_beta   90.00
_cell.angle_gamma   90.00
#
_symmetry.space_group_name_H-M   'P 1'
#
loop_
_entity.id
_entity.type
_entity.pdbx_description
1 polymer ?
#
loop_
_entity_poly.entity_id
_entity_poly.type
_entity_poly.pdbx_seq_one_letter_code
_entity_poly.pdbx_strand_id
1 'polypeptide(L)'
;AFKIDFPRGVLGVATKFRDELTFIADETLKRNISYHLILADFYKWFLGRFNIGLTAREMLIKEVICLYGNVCAAVIRTIAKKGVKPSIQQLHKREIINDELKEGLLWLWNTRCKEHIENLRDWEYNKYSISDFERASQLWGSLKEQLRIAKEAGEL
;
A
#
# COMPACT_ATOMS: atom_id res chain seq x y z
N ALA A 1 -9.32 -24.52 23.26
CA ALA A 1 -8.35 -23.64 22.57
C ALA A 1 -8.44 -22.26 23.18
N PHE A 2 -7.31 -21.66 23.54
CA PHE A 2 -7.26 -20.26 23.96
C PHE A 2 -7.60 -19.38 22.76
N LYS A 3 -8.64 -18.55 22.88
CA LYS A 3 -9.07 -17.60 21.85
C LYS A 3 -8.89 -16.20 22.41
N ILE A 4 -8.22 -15.34 21.65
CA ILE A 4 -8.16 -13.91 21.93
C ILE A 4 -9.11 -13.23 20.97
N ASP A 5 -10.11 -12.52 21.49
CA ASP A 5 -11.01 -11.72 20.67
C ASP A 5 -10.29 -10.45 20.20
N PHE A 6 -10.40 -10.17 18.90
CA PHE A 6 -9.92 -8.91 18.37
C PHE A 6 -10.86 -7.77 18.81
N PRO A 7 -10.35 -6.62 19.28
CA PRO A 7 -11.19 -5.51 19.72
C PRO A 7 -12.07 -4.99 18.58
N ARG A 8 -13.35 -4.83 18.86
CA ARG A 8 -14.34 -4.31 17.90
C ARG A 8 -14.14 -2.82 17.69
N GLY A 9 -14.42 -2.34 16.47
CA GLY A 9 -14.37 -0.92 16.12
C GLY A 9 -12.97 -0.33 15.91
N VAL A 10 -11.93 -1.16 16.00
CA VAL A 10 -10.55 -0.73 15.77
C VAL A 10 -10.20 -0.62 14.29
N LEU A 11 -10.65 -1.57 13.48
CA LEU A 11 -10.38 -1.59 12.05
C LEU A 11 -11.32 -0.62 11.34
N GLY A 12 -10.83 0.05 10.30
CA GLY A 12 -11.68 0.76 9.37
C GLY A 12 -12.76 -0.15 8.77
N VAL A 13 -13.88 0.44 8.39
CA VAL A 13 -14.95 -0.29 7.69
C VAL A 13 -14.79 -0.15 6.18
N ALA A 14 -15.20 -1.18 5.44
CA ALA A 14 -14.98 -1.24 4.00
C ALA A 14 -15.68 -0.09 3.25
N THR A 15 -16.83 0.40 3.75
CA THR A 15 -17.53 1.57 3.19
C THR A 15 -16.66 2.81 3.23
N LYS A 16 -16.13 3.16 4.41
CA LYS A 16 -15.21 4.30 4.62
C LYS A 16 -14.07 4.27 3.60
N PHE A 17 -13.40 3.13 3.44
CA PHE A 17 -12.30 3.03 2.48
C PHE A 17 -12.74 3.16 1.02
N ARG A 18 -13.92 2.66 0.64
CA ARG A 18 -14.42 2.82 -0.73
C ARG A 18 -14.79 4.26 -1.05
N ASP A 19 -15.33 4.99 -0.08
CA ASP A 19 -15.73 6.39 -0.24
C ASP A 19 -14.50 7.28 -0.49
N GLU A 20 -13.33 6.91 0.03
CA GLU A 20 -12.05 7.60 -0.22
C GLU A 20 -11.44 7.29 -1.61
N LEU A 21 -11.95 6.30 -2.34
CA LEU A 21 -11.43 5.86 -3.64
C LEU A 21 -12.25 6.41 -4.81
N THR A 22 -12.73 7.65 -4.72
CA THR A 22 -13.62 8.25 -5.72
C THR A 22 -13.02 8.29 -7.13
N PHE A 23 -11.69 8.26 -7.26
CA PHE A 23 -10.97 8.18 -8.54
C PHE A 23 -11.00 6.82 -9.23
N ILE A 24 -11.54 5.78 -8.59
CA ILE A 24 -11.69 4.45 -9.19
C ILE A 24 -13.16 4.23 -9.59
N ALA A 25 -13.38 3.91 -10.87
CA ALA A 25 -14.70 3.59 -11.41
C ALA A 25 -15.09 2.11 -11.23
N ASP A 26 -14.13 1.20 -11.24
CA ASP A 26 -14.37 -0.23 -11.04
C ASP A 26 -14.70 -0.54 -9.57
N GLU A 27 -15.97 -0.85 -9.30
CA GLU A 27 -16.48 -1.16 -7.98
C GLU A 27 -15.94 -2.49 -7.40
N THR A 28 -15.59 -3.45 -8.25
CA THR A 28 -14.94 -4.70 -7.79
C THR A 28 -13.54 -4.40 -7.29
N LEU A 29 -12.79 -3.59 -8.03
CA LEU A 29 -11.47 -3.16 -7.62
C LEU A 29 -11.51 -2.36 -6.32
N LYS A 30 -12.45 -1.40 -6.18
CA LYS A 30 -12.65 -0.63 -4.93
C LYS A 30 -12.90 -1.53 -3.73
N ARG A 31 -13.78 -2.53 -3.87
CA ARG A 31 -14.05 -3.52 -2.81
C ARG A 31 -12.80 -4.28 -2.43
N ASN A 32 -12.07 -4.81 -3.42
CA ASN A 32 -10.85 -5.55 -3.16
C ASN A 32 -9.80 -4.68 -2.46
N ILE A 33 -9.55 -3.45 -2.92
CA ILE A 33 -8.65 -2.51 -2.24
C ILE A 33 -9.11 -2.24 -0.81
N SER A 34 -10.41 -2.02 -0.58
CA SER A 34 -10.92 -1.76 0.77
C SER A 34 -10.63 -2.90 1.75
N TYR A 35 -10.68 -4.15 1.31
CA TYR A 35 -10.32 -5.30 2.16
C TYR A 35 -8.83 -5.33 2.49
N HIS A 36 -7.97 -4.95 1.55
CA HIS A 36 -6.52 -4.86 1.77
C HIS A 36 -6.19 -3.69 2.71
N LEU A 37 -6.92 -2.58 2.66
CA LEU A 37 -6.75 -1.47 3.60
C LEU A 37 -7.19 -1.84 5.03
N ILE A 38 -8.25 -2.64 5.18
CA ILE A 38 -8.63 -3.22 6.49
C ILE A 38 -7.52 -4.12 7.03
N LEU A 39 -6.90 -4.93 6.16
CA LEU A 39 -5.76 -5.76 6.57
C LEU A 39 -4.54 -4.91 6.96
N ALA A 40 -4.28 -3.79 6.28
CA ALA A 40 -3.25 -2.84 6.67
C ALA A 40 -3.52 -2.22 8.06
N ASP A 41 -4.77 -1.85 8.36
CA ASP A 41 -5.18 -1.39 9.70
C ASP A 41 -4.91 -2.45 10.77
N PHE A 42 -5.19 -3.72 10.46
CA PHE A 42 -4.89 -4.84 11.35
C PHE A 42 -3.39 -4.92 11.64
N TYR A 43 -2.54 -4.92 10.61
CA TYR A 43 -1.09 -4.95 10.79
C TYR A 43 -0.57 -3.78 11.62
N LYS A 44 -1.06 -2.57 11.34
CA LYS A 44 -0.72 -1.37 12.12
C LYS A 44 -1.09 -1.52 13.59
N TRP A 45 -2.31 -1.98 13.86
CA TRP A 45 -2.79 -2.18 15.22
C TRP A 45 -1.98 -3.26 15.95
N PHE A 46 -1.70 -4.37 15.27
CA PHE A 46 -1.01 -5.53 15.82
C PHE A 46 0.47 -5.21 16.13
N LEU A 47 1.21 -4.67 15.17
CA LEU A 47 2.62 -4.29 15.33
C LEU A 47 2.85 -3.20 16.39
N GLY A 48 1.85 -2.35 16.62
CA GLY A 48 1.87 -1.29 17.62
C GLY A 48 1.47 -1.73 19.03
N ARG A 49 0.97 -2.95 19.23
CA ARG A 49 0.47 -3.43 20.54
C ARG A 49 1.10 -4.72 21.02
N PHE A 50 1.63 -5.53 20.12
CA PHE A 50 2.29 -6.77 20.46
C PHE A 50 3.80 -6.60 20.44
N ASN A 51 4.46 -7.06 21.50
CA ASN A 51 5.90 -7.20 21.52
C ASN A 51 6.30 -8.46 20.75
N ILE A 52 6.62 -8.28 19.48
CA ILE A 52 7.06 -9.35 18.57
C ILE A 52 8.55 -9.15 18.36
N GLY A 53 9.35 -10.17 18.66
CA GLY A 53 10.80 -10.12 18.49
C GLY A 53 11.25 -10.58 17.10
N LEU A 54 12.48 -10.18 16.76
CA LEU A 54 13.31 -10.79 15.72
C LEU A 54 12.64 -10.81 14.32
N THR A 55 12.97 -11.83 13.53
CA THR A 55 12.54 -12.01 12.14
C THR A 55 11.03 -12.02 11.97
N ALA A 56 10.26 -12.53 12.94
CA ALA A 56 8.80 -12.54 12.84
C ALA A 56 8.23 -11.12 12.74
N ARG A 57 8.80 -10.16 13.49
CA ARG A 57 8.41 -8.74 13.39
C ARG A 57 8.76 -8.17 12.03
N GLU A 58 9.97 -8.42 11.54
CA GLU A 58 10.42 -7.94 10.23
C GLU A 58 9.57 -8.49 9.08
N MET A 59 9.17 -9.76 9.14
CA MET A 59 8.32 -10.36 8.11
C MET A 59 6.91 -9.74 8.13
N LEU A 60 6.33 -9.50 9.29
CA LEU A 60 5.05 -8.78 9.39
C LEU A 60 5.14 -7.34 8.84
N ILE A 61 6.27 -6.68 9.07
CA ILE A 61 6.55 -5.35 8.49
C ILE A 61 6.68 -5.45 6.97
N LYS A 62 7.41 -6.43 6.44
CA LYS A 62 7.53 -6.69 5.00
C LYS A 62 6.16 -6.92 4.37
N GLU A 63 5.32 -7.73 4.98
CA GLU A 63 3.97 -8.04 4.49
C GLU A 63 3.11 -6.79 4.33
N VAL A 64 3.10 -5.89 5.33
CA VAL A 64 2.34 -4.64 5.21
C VAL A 64 2.92 -3.68 4.16
N ILE A 65 4.24 -3.67 3.96
CA ILE A 65 4.86 -2.89 2.86
C ILE A 65 4.45 -3.46 1.50
N CYS A 66 4.49 -4.79 1.34
CA CYS A 66 4.07 -5.47 0.11
C CYS A 66 2.58 -5.26 -0.16
N LEU A 67 1.75 -5.27 0.89
CA LEU A 67 0.33 -4.95 0.84
C LEU A 67 0.07 -3.55 0.26
N TYR A 68 0.76 -2.52 0.77
CA TYR A 68 0.68 -1.17 0.19
C TYR A 68 1.20 -1.13 -1.25
N GLY A 69 2.28 -1.84 -1.56
CA GLY A 69 2.78 -1.96 -2.93
C GLY A 69 1.76 -2.58 -3.89
N ASN A 70 1.03 -3.60 -3.46
CA ASN A 70 -0.05 -4.22 -4.21
C ASN A 70 -1.22 -3.24 -4.43
N VAL A 71 -1.64 -2.51 -3.39
CA VAL A 71 -2.69 -1.48 -3.49
C VAL A 71 -2.30 -0.38 -4.47
N CYS A 72 -1.12 0.24 -4.30
CA CYS A 72 -0.63 1.29 -5.18
C CYS A 72 -0.51 0.80 -6.63
N ALA A 73 0.03 -0.40 -6.84
CA ALA A 73 0.14 -1.00 -8.18
C ALA A 73 -1.23 -1.20 -8.83
N ALA A 74 -2.22 -1.70 -8.09
CA ALA A 74 -3.57 -1.92 -8.60
C ALA A 74 -4.23 -0.60 -9.02
N VAL A 75 -4.12 0.46 -8.22
CA VAL A 75 -4.65 1.79 -8.53
C VAL A 75 -3.97 2.38 -9.77
N ILE A 76 -2.64 2.38 -9.79
CA ILE A 76 -1.84 2.96 -10.88
C ILE A 76 -2.15 2.27 -12.22
N ARG A 77 -2.29 0.94 -12.23
CA ARG A 77 -2.60 0.18 -13.44
C ARG A 77 -3.98 0.50 -14.01
N THR A 78 -4.95 0.79 -13.16
CA THR A 78 -6.31 1.17 -13.59
C THR A 78 -6.32 2.49 -14.35
N ILE A 79 -5.46 3.43 -13.95
CA ILE A 79 -5.39 4.76 -14.56
C ILE A 79 -4.63 4.72 -15.89
N ALA A 80 -3.42 4.15 -15.90
CA ALA A 80 -2.53 4.24 -17.05
C ALA A 80 -2.60 3.02 -18.00
N LYS A 81 -3.26 1.93 -17.61
CA LYS A 81 -3.44 0.68 -18.38
C LYS A 81 -2.14 0.07 -18.94
N LYS A 82 -1.00 0.34 -18.30
CA LYS A 82 0.33 -0.20 -18.63
C LYS A 82 0.91 -0.99 -17.46
N GLY A 83 2.15 -1.46 -17.59
CA GLY A 83 2.93 -1.94 -16.45
C GLY A 83 3.13 -0.84 -15.40
N VAL A 84 3.42 -1.21 -14.14
CA VAL A 84 3.49 -0.27 -13.01
C VAL A 84 4.54 0.82 -13.21
N LYS A 85 5.79 0.46 -13.55
CA LYS A 85 6.87 1.46 -13.75
C LYS A 85 6.56 2.47 -14.87
N PRO A 86 6.15 2.07 -16.09
CA PRO A 86 5.71 3.01 -17.12
C PRO A 86 4.54 3.89 -16.69
N SER A 87 3.62 3.34 -15.90
CA SER A 87 2.45 4.07 -15.41
C SER A 87 2.85 5.17 -14.40
N ILE A 88 3.78 4.88 -13.49
CA ILE A 88 4.35 5.90 -12.59
C ILE A 88 5.01 7.03 -13.40
N GLN A 89 5.82 6.68 -14.41
CA GLN A 89 6.44 7.67 -15.28
C GLN A 89 5.40 8.53 -16.02
N GLN A 90 4.28 7.94 -16.43
CA GLN A 90 3.20 8.68 -17.09
C GLN A 90 2.52 9.66 -16.14
N LEU A 91 2.22 9.25 -14.90
CA LEU A 91 1.64 10.14 -13.89
C LEU A 91 2.58 11.32 -13.59
N HIS A 92 3.89 11.05 -13.49
CA HIS A 92 4.90 12.08 -13.28
C HIS A 92 5.02 13.06 -14.47
N LYS A 93 5.05 12.54 -15.71
CA LYS A 93 5.07 13.37 -16.93
C LYS A 93 3.83 14.25 -17.10
N ARG A 94 2.71 13.86 -16.49
CA ARG A 94 1.46 14.62 -16.47
C ARG A 94 1.37 15.55 -15.25
N GLU A 95 2.43 15.64 -14.45
CA GLU A 95 2.51 16.46 -13.24
C GLU A 95 1.49 16.12 -12.15
N ILE A 96 0.83 14.95 -12.26
CA ILE A 96 -0.11 14.44 -11.23
C ILE A 96 0.66 14.02 -9.97
N ILE A 97 1.91 13.58 -10.11
CA ILE A 97 2.79 13.25 -8.98
C ILE A 97 4.13 13.95 -9.14
N ASN A 98 4.73 14.37 -8.02
CA ASN A 98 6.05 14.97 -7.98
C ASN A 98 7.18 13.92 -8.00
N ASP A 99 8.43 14.39 -8.07
CA ASP A 99 9.61 13.52 -8.08
C ASP A 99 9.73 12.65 -6.83
N GLU A 100 9.46 13.21 -5.66
CA GLU A 100 9.53 12.48 -4.39
C GLU A 100 8.56 11.29 -4.36
N LEU A 101 7.30 11.53 -4.73
CA LEU A 101 6.28 10.49 -4.77
C LEU A 101 6.59 9.45 -5.85
N LYS A 102 7.10 9.86 -7.01
CA LYS A 102 7.57 8.94 -8.05
C LYS A 102 8.65 8.00 -7.52
N GLU A 103 9.71 8.52 -6.92
CA GLU A 103 10.83 7.70 -6.40
C GLU A 103 10.36 6.80 -5.25
N GLY A 104 9.48 7.32 -4.38
CA GLY A 104 8.85 6.54 -3.33
C GLY A 104 8.01 5.37 -3.87
N LEU A 105 7.18 5.59 -4.89
CA LEU A 105 6.37 4.54 -5.53
C LEU A 105 7.24 3.51 -6.25
N LEU A 106 8.36 3.93 -6.85
CA LEU A 106 9.34 3.00 -7.44
C LEU A 106 10.02 2.14 -6.37
N TRP A 107 10.41 2.73 -5.24
CA TRP A 107 10.92 1.99 -4.09
C TRP A 107 9.90 0.97 -3.57
N LEU A 108 8.65 1.39 -3.40
CA LEU A 108 7.57 0.54 -2.90
C LEU A 108 7.30 -0.64 -3.85
N TRP A 109 7.23 -0.37 -5.16
CA TRP A 109 7.06 -1.41 -6.18
C TRP A 109 8.23 -2.40 -6.20
N ASN A 110 9.47 -1.91 -6.18
CA ASN A 110 10.64 -2.78 -6.17
C ASN A 110 10.71 -3.62 -4.88
N THR A 111 10.24 -3.09 -3.75
CA THR A 111 10.14 -3.83 -2.49
C THR A 111 9.08 -4.92 -2.57
N ARG A 112 7.90 -4.62 -3.09
CA ARG A 112 6.84 -5.62 -3.34
C ARG A 112 7.32 -6.74 -4.27
N CYS A 113 8.12 -6.44 -5.31
CA CYS A 113 8.65 -7.48 -6.19
C CYS A 113 9.57 -8.50 -5.49
N LYS A 114 10.07 -8.18 -4.29
CA LYS A 114 10.86 -9.10 -3.44
C LYS A 114 9.98 -9.99 -2.54
N GLU A 115 8.66 -9.98 -2.72
CA GLU A 115 7.73 -10.92 -2.06
C GLU A 115 7.92 -12.36 -2.59
N HIS A 116 8.21 -12.49 -3.88
CA HIS A 116 8.50 -13.76 -4.55
C HIS A 116 9.83 -14.34 -4.07
N ILE A 117 9.77 -15.36 -3.21
CA ILE A 117 10.95 -15.96 -2.53
C ILE A 117 11.99 -16.43 -3.55
N GLU A 118 11.56 -16.95 -4.69
CA GLU A 118 12.42 -17.40 -5.79
C GLU A 118 13.25 -16.27 -6.42
N ASN A 119 12.85 -15.00 -6.25
CA ASN A 119 13.55 -13.83 -6.75
C ASN A 119 14.53 -13.24 -5.73
N LEU A 120 14.58 -13.78 -4.51
CA LEU A 120 15.47 -13.33 -3.46
C LEU A 120 16.86 -13.93 -3.65
N ARG A 121 17.85 -13.07 -3.88
CA ARG A 121 19.27 -13.47 -3.95
C ARG A 121 19.99 -13.38 -2.61
N ASP A 122 19.40 -12.68 -1.66
CA ASP A 122 19.99 -12.36 -0.36
C ASP A 122 19.01 -12.72 0.77
N TRP A 123 19.53 -13.13 1.92
CA TRP A 123 18.73 -13.44 3.12
C TRP A 123 17.93 -12.23 3.61
N GLU A 124 16.72 -12.45 4.15
CA GLU A 124 15.78 -11.36 4.46
C GLU A 124 15.98 -10.68 5.82
N TYR A 125 16.95 -11.13 6.61
CA TYR A 125 17.20 -10.64 7.95
C TYR A 125 17.73 -9.20 7.98
N ASN A 126 17.23 -8.40 8.91
CA ASN A 126 17.59 -7.01 9.19
C ASN A 126 17.39 -6.05 8.00
N LYS A 127 16.29 -6.24 7.25
CA LYS A 127 15.99 -5.46 6.04
C LYS A 127 14.80 -4.52 6.17
N TYR A 128 13.94 -4.74 7.16
CA TYR A 128 12.64 -4.08 7.24
C TYR A 128 12.42 -3.47 8.62
N SER A 129 12.09 -2.19 8.64
CA SER A 129 11.90 -1.40 9.86
C SER A 129 10.49 -0.80 9.94
N ILE A 130 10.10 -0.36 11.13
CA ILE A 130 8.83 0.36 11.31
C ILE A 130 8.79 1.65 10.47
N SER A 131 9.93 2.33 10.31
CA SER A 131 10.03 3.49 9.41
C SER A 131 9.74 3.15 7.94
N ASP A 132 10.07 1.95 7.48
CA ASP A 132 9.71 1.52 6.12
C ASP A 132 8.21 1.31 5.97
N PHE A 133 7.56 0.74 6.99
CA PHE A 133 6.11 0.63 7.05
C PHE A 133 5.44 2.00 7.06
N GLU A 134 5.91 2.93 7.89
CA GLU A 134 5.39 4.30 7.95
C GLU A 134 5.54 5.01 6.61
N ARG A 135 6.71 4.88 5.97
CA ARG A 135 6.95 5.38 4.62
C ARG A 135 5.97 4.80 3.60
N ALA A 136 5.74 3.48 3.61
CA ALA A 136 4.79 2.84 2.69
C ALA A 136 3.36 3.36 2.91
N SER A 137 2.95 3.55 4.17
CA SER A 137 1.64 4.13 4.52
C SER A 137 1.50 5.57 4.06
N GLN A 138 2.56 6.38 4.19
CA GLN A 138 2.58 7.78 3.73
C GLN A 138 2.50 7.86 2.21
N LEU A 139 3.25 7.02 1.49
CA LEU A 139 3.21 6.97 0.03
C LEU A 139 1.81 6.63 -0.51
N TRP A 140 1.11 5.69 0.14
CA TRP A 140 -0.30 5.44 -0.19
C TRP A 140 -1.17 6.67 0.04
N GLY A 141 -1.03 7.33 1.19
CA GLY A 141 -1.76 8.56 1.51
C GLY A 141 -1.55 9.65 0.46
N SER A 142 -0.29 9.93 0.12
CA SER A 142 0.08 10.92 -0.88
C SER A 142 -0.43 10.57 -2.27
N LEU A 143 -0.29 9.31 -2.73
CA LEU A 143 -0.82 8.88 -4.01
C LEU A 143 -2.34 9.06 -4.09
N LYS A 144 -3.06 8.60 -3.06
CA LYS A 144 -4.52 8.72 -2.99
C LYS A 144 -4.97 10.17 -3.10
N GLU A 145 -4.30 11.07 -2.37
CA GLU A 145 -4.64 12.49 -2.37
C GLU A 145 -4.36 13.16 -3.72
N GLN A 146 -3.21 12.91 -4.32
CA GLN A 146 -2.88 13.45 -5.65
C GLN A 146 -3.87 12.98 -6.72
N LEU A 147 -4.29 11.71 -6.68
CA LEU A 147 -5.30 11.19 -7.61
C LEU A 147 -6.69 11.78 -7.38
N ARG A 148 -7.06 12.05 -6.13
CA ARG A 148 -8.31 12.75 -5.82
C ARG A 148 -8.30 14.15 -6.43
N ILE A 149 -7.23 14.92 -6.21
CA ILE A 149 -7.06 16.27 -6.79
C ILE A 149 -7.12 16.23 -8.31
N ALA A 150 -6.35 15.33 -8.95
CA ALA A 150 -6.33 15.22 -10.40
C ALA A 150 -7.71 14.85 -10.99
N LYS A 151 -8.50 14.02 -10.31
CA LYS A 151 -9.89 13.75 -10.72
C LYS A 151 -10.77 14.99 -10.64
N GLU A 152 -10.68 15.75 -9.56
CA GLU A 152 -11.46 16.97 -9.36
C GLU A 152 -11.10 18.05 -10.40
N ALA A 153 -9.84 18.07 -10.85
CA ALA A 153 -9.37 18.92 -11.94
C ALA A 153 -9.74 18.43 -13.35
N GLY A 154 -10.31 17.22 -13.50
CA GLY A 154 -10.64 16.63 -14.80
C GLY A 154 -9.44 16.05 -15.55
N GLU A 155 -8.34 15.76 -14.85
CA GLU A 155 -7.09 15.24 -15.40
C GLU A 155 -7.00 13.71 -15.37
N LEU A 156 -8.01 13.00 -14.84
CA LEU A 156 -8.05 11.53 -14.81
C LEU A 156 -9.14 10.93 -15.70
#